data_AF-I0HV21-F1
#
_entry.id   AF-I0HV21-F1
#
_cell.length_a   1.000
_cell.length_b   1.000
_cell.length_c   1.000
_cell.angle_alpha   90.00
_cell.angle_beta   90.00
_cell.angle_gamma   90.00
#
_symmetry.space_group_name_H-M   'P 1'
#
loop_
_entity.id
_entity.type
_entity.pdbx_description
1 polymer ?
#
loop_
_entity_poly.entity_id
_entity_poly.type
_entity_poly.pdbx_seq_one_letter_code
_entity_poly.pdbx_strand_id
1 'polypeptide(L)'
;MKLTNRLPFPPSFRSLATAAMLAATSLAVVAADAPAAPPPPPAHAMPAHPGMPMGGPVAGRADAMPWLGHPFMLPRLLDDVDASKAQRKQIREIVGDAQDDLREQRDEHRRLAEQMAELFAQPSVDAKAVEALRQKMLAEHDKSSRRMTQAMLDVSRVLTPEQRQKIAAEMKARREALDARRGPGDHPRR
;
A
#
# COMPACT_ATOMS: atom_id res chain seq x y z
N MET A 1 54.71 -41.56 -25.98
CA MET A 1 53.91 -42.74 -25.55
C MET A 1 52.62 -42.19 -24.93
N LYS A 2 51.45 -42.26 -25.61
CA LYS A 2 50.40 -43.30 -25.47
C LYS A 2 49.95 -43.43 -23.99
N LEU A 3 48.70 -43.34 -23.52
CA LEU A 3 47.34 -43.43 -24.09
C LEU A 3 46.33 -43.02 -22.98
N THR A 4 45.39 -42.13 -23.29
CA THR A 4 43.91 -42.21 -23.09
C THR A 4 43.28 -42.97 -21.91
N ASN A 5 42.33 -42.32 -21.20
CA ASN A 5 40.94 -42.81 -20.97
C ASN A 5 40.11 -41.74 -20.20
N ARG A 6 39.20 -40.99 -20.83
CA ARG A 6 37.77 -41.26 -21.15
C ARG A 6 36.84 -41.42 -19.94
N LEU A 7 36.02 -40.38 -19.74
CA LEU A 7 34.75 -40.36 -18.98
C LEU A 7 33.71 -41.30 -19.62
N PRO A 8 32.65 -41.65 -18.86
CA PRO A 8 31.32 -41.49 -19.45
C PRO A 8 30.30 -40.81 -18.51
N PHE A 9 29.71 -39.72 -19.02
CA PHE A 9 28.39 -39.23 -18.63
C PHE A 9 27.32 -40.28 -19.03
N PRO A 10 26.29 -40.53 -18.21
CA PRO A 10 25.06 -41.16 -18.68
C PRO A 10 24.01 -40.16 -19.19
N PRO A 11 23.06 -40.61 -20.01
CA PRO A 11 22.45 -39.83 -21.09
C PRO A 11 21.17 -39.07 -20.72
N SER A 12 20.96 -38.00 -21.47
CA SER A 12 19.69 -37.30 -21.67
C SER A 12 18.62 -38.22 -22.27
N PHE A 13 17.48 -38.36 -21.60
CA PHE A 13 16.25 -38.84 -22.22
C PHE A 13 15.46 -37.66 -22.77
N ARG A 14 15.54 -37.48 -24.09
CA ARG A 14 14.50 -36.80 -24.87
C ARG A 14 13.50 -37.87 -25.30
N SER A 15 12.27 -37.77 -24.82
CA SER A 15 11.12 -38.41 -25.46
C SER A 15 10.07 -37.34 -25.73
N LEU A 16 10.06 -36.88 -26.98
CA LEU A 16 8.89 -36.31 -27.64
C LEU A 16 7.81 -37.39 -27.68
N ALA A 17 6.66 -37.11 -27.09
CA ALA A 17 5.42 -37.80 -27.40
C ALA A 17 4.31 -36.76 -27.50
N THR A 18 4.07 -36.33 -28.73
CA THR A 18 2.83 -35.73 -29.18
C THR A 18 1.68 -36.70 -28.91
N ALA A 19 0.71 -36.28 -28.11
CA ALA A 19 -0.62 -36.86 -28.11
C ALA A 19 -1.63 -35.71 -28.03
N ALA A 20 -2.17 -35.36 -29.20
CA ALA A 20 -3.33 -34.51 -29.32
C ALA A 20 -4.54 -35.25 -28.73
N MET A 21 -5.11 -34.72 -27.65
CA MET A 21 -6.50 -34.97 -27.30
C MET A 21 -7.25 -33.65 -27.33
N LEU A 22 -7.92 -33.42 -28.46
CA LEU A 22 -9.07 -32.54 -28.57
C LEU A 22 -10.20 -33.13 -27.72
N ALA A 23 -10.35 -32.65 -26.49
CA ALA A 23 -11.59 -32.76 -25.75
C ALA A 23 -12.25 -31.37 -25.79
N ALA A 24 -13.05 -31.14 -26.82
CA ALA A 24 -13.95 -30.00 -26.87
C ALA A 24 -15.11 -30.26 -25.90
N THR A 25 -14.92 -29.95 -24.63
CA THR A 25 -16.01 -29.86 -23.66
C THR A 25 -16.70 -28.51 -23.86
N SER A 26 -17.79 -28.53 -24.63
CA SER A 26 -18.72 -27.42 -24.70
C SER A 26 -19.34 -27.21 -23.31
N LEU A 27 -18.80 -26.29 -22.51
CA LEU A 27 -19.53 -25.73 -21.39
C LEU A 27 -20.67 -24.89 -21.97
N ALA A 28 -21.88 -25.45 -21.98
CA ALA A 28 -23.09 -24.67 -22.15
C ALA A 28 -23.21 -23.75 -20.93
N VAL A 29 -22.88 -22.47 -21.09
CA VAL A 29 -23.25 -21.44 -20.13
C VAL A 29 -24.76 -21.26 -20.24
N VAL A 30 -25.49 -21.87 -19.32
CA VAL A 30 -26.87 -21.44 -19.04
C VAL A 30 -26.75 -20.03 -18.46
N ALA A 31 -27.11 -19.03 -19.26
CA ALA A 31 -27.37 -17.70 -18.75
C ALA A 31 -28.59 -17.80 -17.83
N ALA A 32 -28.35 -17.93 -16.54
CA ALA A 32 -29.38 -17.73 -15.55
C ALA A 32 -29.83 -16.26 -15.68
N ASP A 33 -31.09 -16.08 -16.07
CA ASP A 33 -31.79 -14.79 -16.02
C ASP A 33 -31.87 -14.39 -14.54
N ALA A 34 -30.85 -13.66 -14.08
CA ALA A 34 -30.83 -13.09 -12.76
C ALA A 34 -31.79 -11.90 -12.77
N PRO A 35 -32.78 -11.84 -11.86
CA PRO A 35 -33.68 -10.70 -11.79
C PRO A 35 -32.85 -9.44 -11.57
N ALA A 36 -33.09 -8.43 -12.42
CA ALA A 36 -32.45 -7.13 -12.32
C ALA A 36 -32.58 -6.61 -10.88
N ALA A 37 -31.43 -6.40 -10.22
CA ALA A 37 -31.40 -5.79 -8.90
C ALA A 37 -32.08 -4.40 -8.98
N PRO A 38 -32.90 -4.01 -7.99
CA PRO A 38 -33.51 -2.69 -7.98
C PRO A 38 -32.43 -1.60 -8.02
N PRO A 39 -32.68 -0.46 -8.67
CA PRO A 39 -31.73 0.63 -8.71
C PRO A 39 -31.38 1.06 -7.27
N PRO A 40 -30.11 1.41 -6.98
CA PRO A 40 -29.76 1.91 -5.66
C PRO A 40 -30.61 3.15 -5.35
N PRO A 41 -31.01 3.36 -4.07
CA PRO A 41 -31.73 4.56 -3.70
C PRO A 41 -30.91 5.81 -4.10
N PRO A 42 -31.57 6.93 -4.41
CA PRO A 42 -30.86 8.16 -4.74
C PRO A 42 -29.87 8.47 -3.61
N ALA A 43 -28.59 8.59 -3.98
CA ALA A 43 -27.56 9.02 -3.06
C ALA A 43 -28.05 10.31 -2.39
N HIS A 44 -28.10 10.31 -1.06
CA HIS A 44 -28.35 11.53 -0.34
C HIS A 44 -27.31 12.54 -0.81
N ALA A 45 -27.76 13.61 -1.44
CA ALA A 45 -26.90 14.72 -1.81
C ALA A 45 -26.28 15.23 -0.51
N MET A 46 -25.03 14.86 -0.27
CA MET A 46 -24.23 15.48 0.77
C MET A 46 -24.20 16.97 0.45
N PRO A 47 -24.55 17.87 1.39
CA PRO A 47 -24.50 19.29 1.12
C PRO A 47 -23.07 19.61 0.68
N ALA A 48 -22.94 20.16 -0.53
CA ALA A 48 -21.67 20.61 -1.07
C ALA A 48 -21.13 21.68 -0.13
N HIS A 49 -20.14 21.31 0.70
CA HIS A 49 -19.40 22.27 1.50
C HIS A 49 -18.62 23.18 0.54
N PRO A 50 -18.88 24.50 0.53
CA PRO A 50 -18.13 25.41 -0.33
C PRO A 50 -16.73 25.58 0.26
N GLY A 51 -15.70 25.17 -0.47
CA GLY A 51 -14.31 25.48 -0.13
C GLY A 51 -13.34 24.31 0.09
N MET A 52 -13.62 23.10 -0.39
CA MET A 52 -12.54 22.11 -0.51
C MET A 52 -11.61 22.52 -1.66
N PRO A 53 -10.30 22.78 -1.42
CA PRO A 53 -9.36 23.01 -2.50
C PRO A 53 -9.27 21.73 -3.33
N MET A 54 -9.72 21.82 -4.58
CA MET A 54 -9.52 20.81 -5.60
C MET A 54 -8.00 20.67 -5.85
N GLY A 55 -7.40 19.58 -5.37
CA GLY A 55 -6.04 19.17 -5.78
C GLY A 55 -4.88 19.30 -4.77
N GLY A 56 -5.13 19.31 -3.46
CA GLY A 56 -4.10 19.10 -2.42
C GLY A 56 -4.13 17.67 -1.88
N PRO A 57 -3.09 17.15 -1.18
CA PRO A 57 -3.01 15.73 -0.80
C PRO A 57 -4.06 15.38 0.25
N VAL A 58 -5.25 14.98 -0.20
CA VAL A 58 -6.31 14.38 0.62
C VAL A 58 -6.54 12.93 0.19
N ALA A 59 -5.45 12.17 0.14
CA ALA A 59 -5.49 10.72 0.03
C ALA A 59 -4.46 10.13 1.00
N GLY A 60 -4.95 9.68 2.16
CA GLY A 60 -4.15 8.93 3.14
C GLY A 60 -3.27 9.81 4.02
N ARG A 61 -3.60 9.88 5.30
CA ARG A 61 -2.79 10.51 6.36
C ARG A 61 -1.36 9.95 6.36
N ALA A 62 -0.46 10.53 5.58
CA ALA A 62 0.97 10.53 5.91
C ALA A 62 1.22 11.12 7.31
N ASP A 63 0.23 11.85 7.85
CA ASP A 63 0.12 12.31 9.24
C ASP A 63 -0.27 11.24 10.27
N ALA A 64 -0.58 10.00 9.86
CA ALA A 64 -1.03 9.00 10.81
C ALA A 64 0.10 8.59 11.76
N MET A 65 1.33 8.44 11.27
CA MET A 65 2.54 8.17 12.08
C MET A 65 3.79 8.72 11.36
N PRO A 66 4.16 9.99 11.58
CA PRO A 66 5.28 10.63 10.88
C PRO A 66 6.64 9.90 11.00
N TRP A 67 6.81 9.01 11.98
CA TRP A 67 8.09 8.36 12.25
C TRP A 67 8.39 7.10 11.43
N LEU A 68 7.40 6.41 10.87
CA LEU A 68 7.67 5.30 9.94
C LEU A 68 8.05 5.83 8.54
N GLY A 69 7.43 6.94 8.13
CA GLY A 69 7.68 7.58 6.82
C GLY A 69 8.90 8.53 6.78
N HIS A 70 9.36 9.03 7.93
CA HIS A 70 10.52 9.92 8.01
C HIS A 70 11.66 9.29 8.83
N PRO A 71 12.74 8.81 8.17
CA PRO A 71 13.89 8.17 8.80
C PRO A 71 14.52 8.98 9.94
N PHE A 72 14.40 10.32 9.88
CA PHE A 72 14.99 11.24 10.86
C PHE A 72 14.21 11.36 12.17
N MET A 73 12.97 10.88 12.22
CA MET A 73 12.12 10.96 13.41
C MET A 73 12.28 9.74 14.32
N LEU A 74 12.54 8.57 13.72
CA LEU A 74 12.67 7.31 14.46
C LEU A 74 13.80 7.32 15.50
N PRO A 75 15.04 7.79 15.20
CA PRO A 75 16.10 7.83 16.20
C PRO A 75 15.73 8.67 17.42
N ARG A 76 15.14 9.85 17.21
CA ARG A 76 14.71 10.75 18.29
C ARG A 76 13.64 10.11 19.16
N LEU A 77 12.62 9.48 18.56
CA LEU A 77 11.57 8.79 19.31
C LEU A 77 12.15 7.65 20.19
N LEU A 78 13.14 6.93 19.66
CA LEU A 78 13.82 5.86 20.41
C LEU A 78 14.78 6.39 21.49
N ASP A 79 15.33 7.59 21.31
CA ASP A 79 16.04 8.33 22.34
C ASP A 79 15.10 8.73 23.47
N ASP A 80 13.95 9.30 23.12
CA ASP A 80 12.97 9.78 24.08
C ASP A 80 12.46 8.66 24.99
N VAL A 81 12.40 7.41 24.52
CA VAL A 81 11.98 6.25 25.34
C VAL A 81 13.10 5.37 25.87
N ASP A 82 14.34 5.88 25.87
CA ASP A 82 15.51 5.20 26.42
C ASP A 82 15.68 3.77 25.84
N ALA A 83 15.38 3.60 24.55
CA ALA A 83 15.45 2.28 23.91
C ALA A 83 16.89 1.74 23.98
N SER A 84 17.03 0.46 24.30
CA SER A 84 18.36 -0.17 24.37
C SER A 84 19.02 -0.25 22.99
N LYS A 85 20.34 -0.44 22.95
CA LYS A 85 21.08 -0.62 21.67
C LYS A 85 20.52 -1.79 20.84
N ALA A 86 20.11 -2.87 21.51
CA ALA A 86 19.51 -4.03 20.86
C ALA A 86 18.14 -3.70 20.27
N GLN A 87 17.26 -3.04 21.05
CA GLN A 87 15.93 -2.61 20.57
C GLN A 87 16.05 -1.68 19.37
N ARG A 88 16.97 -0.70 19.42
CA ARG A 88 17.22 0.24 18.32
C ARG A 88 17.66 -0.45 17.04
N LYS A 89 18.56 -1.43 17.14
CA LYS A 89 19.02 -2.21 15.98
C LYS A 89 17.84 -2.95 15.34
N GLN A 90 17.08 -3.69 16.13
CA GLN A 90 15.96 -4.48 15.65
C GLN A 90 14.84 -3.61 15.05
N ILE A 91 14.51 -2.48 15.69
CA ILE A 91 13.50 -1.55 15.18
C ILE A 91 13.96 -0.90 13.87
N ARG A 92 15.26 -0.61 13.72
CA ARG A 92 15.79 -0.07 12.46
C ARG A 92 15.67 -1.07 11.32
N GLU A 93 15.91 -2.36 11.57
CA GLU A 93 15.72 -3.42 10.58
C GLU A 93 14.24 -3.50 10.16
N ILE A 94 13.32 -3.61 11.12
CA ILE A 94 11.86 -3.64 10.86
C ILE A 94 11.40 -2.44 10.02
N VAL A 95 11.83 -1.24 10.39
CA VAL A 95 11.46 -0.01 9.67
C VAL A 95 12.17 0.09 8.33
N GLY A 96 13.41 -0.37 8.22
CA GLY A 96 14.16 -0.42 6.96
C GLY A 96 13.43 -1.27 5.93
N ASP A 97 13.08 -2.51 6.29
CA ASP A 97 12.32 -3.42 5.44
C ASP A 97 10.97 -2.81 5.04
N ALA A 98 10.28 -2.16 5.99
CA ALA A 98 9.00 -1.50 5.70
C ALA A 98 9.15 -0.36 4.72
N GLN A 99 10.24 0.40 4.82
CA GLN A 99 10.53 1.49 3.90
C GLN A 99 10.90 1.00 2.51
N ASP A 100 11.61 -0.12 2.38
CA ASP A 100 11.87 -0.76 1.08
C ASP A 100 10.58 -1.19 0.41
N ASP A 101 9.70 -1.89 1.13
CA ASP A 101 8.42 -2.33 0.61
C ASP A 101 7.54 -1.13 0.19
N LEU A 102 7.50 -0.08 1.02
CA LEU A 102 6.73 1.14 0.72
C LEU A 102 7.33 1.95 -0.45
N ARG A 103 8.64 1.87 -0.69
CA ARG A 103 9.28 2.50 -1.87
C ARG A 103 8.80 1.83 -3.15
N GLU A 104 8.79 0.51 -3.18
CA GLU A 104 8.29 -0.26 -4.34
C GLU A 104 6.82 0.06 -4.63
N GLN A 105 5.99 0.06 -3.59
CA GLN A 105 4.55 0.38 -3.70
C GLN A 105 4.31 1.82 -4.20
N ARG A 106 5.18 2.77 -3.82
CA ARG A 106 5.09 4.16 -4.32
C ARG A 106 5.36 4.25 -5.82
N ASP A 107 6.28 3.45 -6.33
CA ASP A 107 6.57 3.41 -7.77
C ASP A 107 5.44 2.74 -8.54
N GLU A 108 4.79 1.71 -7.98
CA GLU A 108 3.55 1.14 -8.51
C GLU A 108 2.42 2.19 -8.55
N HIS A 109 2.21 2.92 -7.45
CA HIS A 109 1.21 3.98 -7.39
C HIS A 109 1.44 5.07 -8.44
N ARG A 110 2.70 5.46 -8.69
CA ARG A 110 3.04 6.44 -9.72
C ARG A 110 2.63 5.96 -11.12
N ARG A 111 2.92 4.69 -11.45
CA ARG A 111 2.53 4.09 -12.73
C ARG A 111 1.01 4.03 -12.89
N LEU A 112 0.26 3.72 -11.82
CA LEU A 112 -1.20 3.74 -11.84
C LEU A 112 -1.75 5.16 -12.03
N ALA A 113 -1.12 6.18 -11.42
CA ALA A 113 -1.50 7.58 -11.61
C ALA A 113 -1.24 8.05 -13.04
N GLU A 114 -0.13 7.65 -13.65
CA GLU A 114 0.18 7.90 -15.07
C GLU A 114 -0.87 7.25 -15.99
N GLN A 115 -1.23 5.98 -15.77
CA GLN A 115 -2.31 5.30 -16.50
C GLN A 115 -3.66 6.01 -16.35
N MET A 116 -3.95 6.56 -15.16
CA MET A 116 -5.18 7.30 -14.94
C MET A 116 -5.19 8.58 -15.77
N ALA A 117 -4.07 9.32 -15.78
CA ALA A 117 -3.93 10.51 -16.61
C ALA A 117 -4.09 10.20 -18.11
N GLU A 118 -3.52 9.08 -18.58
CA GLU A 118 -3.67 8.61 -19.97
C GLU A 118 -5.13 8.30 -20.33
N LEU A 119 -5.87 7.61 -19.46
CA LEU A 119 -7.30 7.32 -19.68
C LEU A 119 -8.14 8.60 -19.81
N PHE A 120 -7.85 9.62 -19.00
CA PHE A 120 -8.56 10.90 -19.05
C PHE A 120 -8.12 11.81 -20.21
N ALA A 121 -6.97 11.54 -20.82
CA ALA A 121 -6.50 12.28 -22.00
C ALA A 121 -7.12 11.77 -23.32
N GLN A 122 -7.87 10.65 -23.30
CA GLN A 122 -8.47 10.09 -24.51
C GLN A 122 -9.64 10.96 -25.03
N PRO A 123 -9.90 10.98 -26.36
CA PRO A 123 -11.03 11.71 -26.93
C PRO A 123 -12.40 11.28 -26.38
N SER A 124 -12.52 10.02 -25.97
CA SER A 124 -13.68 9.47 -25.26
C SER A 124 -13.17 8.70 -24.05
N VAL A 125 -13.64 9.06 -22.87
CA VAL A 125 -13.22 8.42 -21.61
C VAL A 125 -14.03 7.14 -21.38
N ASP A 126 -13.34 6.00 -21.26
CA ASP A 126 -13.97 4.73 -20.89
C ASP A 126 -14.16 4.64 -19.36
N ALA A 127 -15.40 4.83 -18.92
CA ALA A 127 -15.78 4.75 -17.51
C ALA A 127 -15.46 3.39 -16.86
N LYS A 128 -15.52 2.29 -17.62
CA LYS A 128 -15.21 0.94 -17.08
C LYS A 128 -13.71 0.79 -16.82
N ALA A 129 -12.88 1.31 -17.74
CA ALA A 129 -11.43 1.31 -17.56
C ALA A 129 -11.00 2.16 -16.37
N VAL A 130 -11.61 3.35 -16.22
CA VAL A 130 -11.36 4.24 -15.07
C VAL A 130 -11.74 3.58 -13.75
N GLU A 131 -12.92 2.95 -13.66
CA GLU A 131 -13.33 2.26 -12.43
C GLU A 131 -12.42 1.06 -12.11
N ALA A 132 -12.02 0.28 -13.12
CA ALA A 132 -11.09 -0.82 -12.93
C ALA A 132 -9.73 -0.32 -12.40
N LEU A 133 -9.23 0.81 -12.90
CA LEU A 133 -7.99 1.40 -12.42
C LEU A 133 -8.12 1.97 -11.01
N ARG A 134 -9.25 2.61 -10.69
CA ARG A 134 -9.55 3.10 -9.33
C ARG A 134 -9.55 1.95 -8.31
N GLN A 135 -10.10 0.79 -8.67
CA GLN A 135 -10.07 -0.41 -7.83
C GLN A 135 -8.65 -0.93 -7.60
N LYS A 136 -7.79 -0.92 -8.63
CA LYS A 136 -6.36 -1.25 -8.48
C LYS A 136 -5.65 -0.28 -7.53
N MET A 137 -5.90 1.03 -7.67
CA MET A 137 -5.33 2.03 -6.76
C MET A 137 -5.78 1.82 -5.31
N LEU A 138 -7.04 1.44 -5.08
CA LEU A 138 -7.53 1.09 -3.75
C LEU A 138 -6.82 -0.13 -3.17
N ALA A 139 -6.67 -1.19 -3.97
CA ALA A 139 -5.98 -2.41 -3.54
C ALA A 139 -4.52 -2.12 -3.14
N GLU A 140 -3.83 -1.27 -3.91
CA GLU A 140 -2.44 -0.90 -3.63
C GLU A 140 -2.31 -0.01 -2.38
N HIS A 141 -3.26 0.91 -2.18
CA HIS A 141 -3.33 1.69 -0.95
C HIS A 141 -3.57 0.80 0.28
N ASP A 142 -4.45 -0.19 0.17
CA ASP A 142 -4.72 -1.14 1.25
C ASP A 142 -3.48 -2.00 1.58
N LYS A 143 -2.76 -2.50 0.56
CA LYS A 143 -1.47 -3.20 0.73
C LYS A 143 -0.45 -2.34 1.50
N SER A 144 -0.34 -1.06 1.15
CA SER A 144 0.53 -0.10 1.85
C SER A 144 0.11 0.09 3.32
N SER A 145 -1.19 0.26 3.57
CA SER A 145 -1.77 0.40 4.90
C SER A 145 -1.50 -0.82 5.79
N ARG A 146 -1.68 -2.03 5.24
CA ARG A 146 -1.38 -3.28 5.94
C ARG A 146 0.10 -3.38 6.28
N ARG A 147 0.99 -3.04 5.34
CA ARG A 147 2.44 -3.12 5.57
C ARG A 147 2.90 -2.20 6.69
N MET A 148 2.38 -0.98 6.71
CA MET A 148 2.61 0.00 7.78
C MET A 148 2.13 -0.51 9.14
N THR A 149 0.91 -1.04 9.18
CA THR A 149 0.31 -1.61 10.40
C THR A 149 1.13 -2.77 10.93
N GLN A 150 1.58 -3.67 10.05
CA GLN A 150 2.42 -4.80 10.42
C GLN A 150 3.76 -4.31 11.03
N ALA A 151 4.43 -3.35 10.40
CA ALA A 151 5.65 -2.77 10.94
C ALA A 151 5.46 -2.17 12.33
N MET A 152 4.33 -1.48 12.57
CA MET A 152 4.00 -0.95 13.90
C MET A 152 3.81 -2.06 14.93
N LEU A 153 3.13 -3.14 14.57
CA LEU A 153 2.96 -4.30 15.45
C LEU A 153 4.31 -4.95 15.75
N ASP A 154 5.19 -5.09 14.77
CA ASP A 154 6.53 -5.64 14.95
C ASP A 154 7.38 -4.78 15.88
N VAL A 155 7.38 -3.44 15.70
CA VAL A 155 8.03 -2.51 16.63
C VAL A 155 7.44 -2.61 18.03
N SER A 156 6.11 -2.74 18.15
CA SER A 156 5.45 -2.83 19.45
C SER A 156 5.88 -4.06 20.26
N ARG A 157 6.25 -5.15 19.58
CA ARG A 157 6.75 -6.40 20.20
C ARG A 157 8.18 -6.25 20.74
N VAL A 158 8.96 -5.29 20.21
CA VAL A 158 10.34 -5.02 20.65
C VAL A 158 10.39 -4.10 21.86
N LEU A 159 9.45 -3.16 21.94
CA LEU A 159 9.37 -2.18 23.02
C LEU A 159 8.65 -2.75 24.25
N THR A 160 9.01 -2.27 25.44
CA THR A 160 8.28 -2.60 26.66
C THR A 160 6.93 -1.88 26.71
N PRO A 161 5.95 -2.37 27.51
CA PRO A 161 4.68 -1.66 27.72
C PRO A 161 4.85 -0.20 28.13
N GLU A 162 5.79 0.08 29.02
CA GLU A 162 6.07 1.42 29.56
C GLU A 162 6.63 2.33 28.45
N GLN A 163 7.53 1.83 27.62
CA GLN A 163 8.06 2.57 26.47
C GLN A 163 6.94 2.91 25.47
N ARG A 164 6.02 1.97 25.19
CA ARG A 164 4.88 2.22 24.30
C ARG A 164 3.94 3.30 24.86
N GLN A 165 3.71 3.31 26.18
CA GLN A 165 2.92 4.35 26.83
C GLN A 165 3.60 5.72 26.73
N LYS A 166 4.93 5.78 26.91
CA LYS A 166 5.70 7.03 26.76
C LYS A 166 5.62 7.58 25.33
N ILE A 167 5.81 6.73 24.32
CA ILE A 167 5.60 7.09 22.90
C ILE A 167 4.19 7.66 22.68
N ALA A 168 3.15 7.00 23.21
CA ALA A 168 1.77 7.45 23.03
C ALA A 168 1.53 8.84 23.65
N ALA A 169 2.11 9.10 24.83
CA ALA A 169 2.02 10.39 25.50
C ALA A 169 2.74 11.51 24.72
N GLU A 170 3.96 11.24 24.23
CA GLU A 170 4.74 12.18 23.41
C GLU A 170 4.01 12.51 22.09
N MET A 171 3.42 11.51 21.45
CA MET A 171 2.65 11.71 20.22
C MET A 171 1.39 12.55 20.46
N LYS A 172 0.71 12.36 21.59
CA LYS A 172 -0.42 13.20 21.99
C LYS A 172 0.02 14.64 22.23
N ALA A 173 1.07 14.85 23.00
CA ALA A 173 1.60 16.19 23.28
C ALA A 173 2.02 16.92 22.00
N ARG A 174 2.67 16.20 21.06
CA ARG A 174 3.06 16.75 19.77
C ARG A 174 1.86 17.16 18.92
N ARG A 175 0.81 16.34 18.90
CA ARG A 175 -0.44 16.66 18.18
C ARG A 175 -1.10 17.91 18.76
N GLU A 176 -1.21 18.00 20.08
CA GLU A 176 -1.76 19.17 20.77
C GLU A 176 -0.95 20.44 20.48
N ALA A 177 0.37 20.34 20.44
CA ALA A 177 1.24 21.47 20.08
C ALA A 177 1.06 21.91 18.62
N LEU A 178 0.85 20.98 17.68
CA LEU A 178 0.54 21.31 16.29
C LEU A 178 -0.83 21.96 16.14
N ASP A 179 -1.84 21.44 16.85
CA ASP A 179 -3.19 21.99 16.85
C ASP A 179 -3.21 23.41 17.46
N ALA A 180 -2.45 23.65 18.53
CA ALA A 180 -2.28 24.98 19.12
C ALA A 180 -1.58 25.97 18.17
N ARG A 181 -0.62 25.51 17.37
CA ARG A 181 0.05 26.32 16.33
C ARG A 181 -0.84 26.63 15.14
N ARG A 182 -1.85 25.80 14.87
CA ARG A 182 -2.85 26.02 13.81
C ARG A 182 -3.85 27.13 14.16
N GLY A 183 -3.92 27.54 15.44
CA GLY A 183 -4.69 28.68 15.94
C GLY A 183 -6.23 28.48 15.93
N PRO A 184 -6.98 29.11 16.85
CA PRO A 184 -8.43 29.16 16.78
C PRO A 184 -8.85 30.25 15.77
N GLY A 185 -8.97 29.89 14.49
CA GLY A 185 -9.59 30.76 13.49
C GLY A 185 -8.86 30.82 12.16
N ASP A 186 -9.16 29.85 11.30
CA ASP A 186 -9.34 30.15 9.88
C ASP A 186 -10.84 30.02 9.60
N HIS A 187 -11.60 31.02 10.06
CA HIS A 187 -12.98 31.21 9.61
C HIS A 187 -12.92 32.10 8.36
N PRO A 188 -13.61 31.74 7.27
CA PRO A 188 -13.54 32.51 6.03
C PRO A 188 -13.98 33.96 6.31
N ARG A 189 -13.20 34.93 5.85
CA ARG A 189 -13.69 36.31 5.73
C ARG A 189 -14.91 36.26 4.81
N ARG A 190 -16.01 36.79 5.35
CA ARG A 190 -17.33 36.87 4.71
C ARG A 190 -17.27 37.38 3.28
#